data_AF-A0A4S9TSJ8-F1
#
_entry.id   AF-A0A4S9TSJ8-F1
#
_cell.length_a   1.000
_cell.length_b   1.000
_cell.length_c   1.000
_cell.angle_alpha   90.00
_cell.angle_beta   90.00
_cell.angle_gamma   90.00
#
_symmetry.space_group_name_H-M   'P 1'
#
loop_
_entity.id
_entity.type
_entity.pdbx_description
1 polymer ?
#
loop_
_entity_poly.entity_id
_entity_poly.type
_entity_poly.pdbx_seq_one_letter_code
_entity_poly.pdbx_strand_id
1 'polypeptide(L)'
;MSSATILKEDESQHFSPYRADGKLYGFVCIVTGATQAIGKAVVHELAAHGAACIYACSDLPSDPYQELADEVNKLWPNTKVIGYPYGLKEEDTLTLIDDVLNSWGRLDVYVTSSGLLGPASIAQTAPADLYKTFETNSMAPFFALKYAPPAMAKTTPKGNYPNAAPKDVAYGSIIVVSSVASTYGGCWGPAFTMSSHAALGVVHSGVAVLKGSNVRINAISPGQIDVGTEEVRRKIIGLERAGTAKEVARVAGFLATPSVPSKPQHSRHDTALIHGLSTSEVQALSEACIEAKERAYCPYSKFRVGASLLLTSGQIIRGANVENAAYPVGTCAERTALGTAVVEGARRGDIRALAVATDISPPASPCGMCRQYIREFCEPSMPVLMYDKDGKSTVLTLEQLLPMSFGPESLPMH
;
A
#
# COMPACT_ATOMS: atom_id res chain seq x y z
N MET A 1 17.53 -17.07 24.96
CA MET A 1 17.35 -17.44 23.54
C MET A 1 17.57 -16.18 22.72
N SER A 2 18.36 -16.25 21.64
CA SER A 2 18.73 -15.09 20.82
C SER A 2 17.49 -14.45 20.18
N SER A 3 17.50 -13.12 19.97
CA SER A 3 16.42 -12.38 19.27
C SER A 3 16.11 -12.98 17.88
N ALA A 4 17.08 -13.66 17.28
CA ALA A 4 16.92 -14.38 16.01
C ALA A 4 16.07 -15.67 16.11
N THR A 5 15.83 -16.20 17.31
CA THR A 5 15.09 -17.45 17.52
C THR A 5 13.59 -17.20 17.64
N ILE A 6 13.18 -16.08 18.22
CA ILE A 6 11.75 -15.72 18.40
C ILE A 6 11.10 -15.33 17.05
N LEU A 7 11.88 -14.76 16.12
CA LEU A 7 11.39 -14.43 14.77
C LEU A 7 11.27 -15.65 13.85
N LYS A 8 11.90 -16.79 14.17
CA LYS A 8 11.93 -18.00 13.31
C LYS A 8 10.73 -18.92 13.49
N GLU A 9 10.05 -18.89 14.63
CA GLU A 9 8.99 -19.87 14.94
C GLU A 9 7.61 -19.49 14.38
N ASP A 10 7.45 -18.30 13.81
CA ASP A 10 6.17 -17.81 13.29
C ASP A 10 6.30 -17.16 11.90
N GLU A 11 7.22 -17.70 11.09
CA GLU A 11 7.19 -17.49 9.65
C GLU A 11 6.19 -18.50 9.07
N SER A 12 4.99 -18.04 8.72
CA SER A 12 4.16 -18.86 7.82
C SER A 12 5.00 -19.18 6.59
N GLN A 13 4.98 -20.43 6.12
CA GLN A 13 5.80 -20.93 5.00
C GLN A 13 5.56 -20.18 3.67
N HIS A 14 4.66 -19.20 3.66
CA HIS A 14 4.24 -18.41 2.51
C HIS A 14 4.91 -17.03 2.43
N PHE A 15 5.87 -16.70 3.31
CA PHE A 15 6.46 -15.36 3.36
C PHE A 15 7.97 -15.30 3.14
N SER A 16 8.42 -14.18 2.57
CA SER A 16 9.83 -13.76 2.61
C SER A 16 10.23 -13.46 4.06
N PRO A 17 11.47 -13.82 4.47
CA PRO A 17 11.96 -13.57 5.81
C PRO A 17 11.93 -12.08 6.16
N TYR A 18 11.75 -11.81 7.43
CA TYR A 18 11.65 -10.46 7.97
C TYR A 18 12.87 -9.60 7.62
N ARG A 19 12.67 -8.39 7.11
CA ARG A 19 13.76 -7.46 6.74
C ARG A 19 13.70 -6.20 7.59
N ALA A 20 14.56 -6.12 8.61
CA ALA A 20 14.92 -4.85 9.22
C ALA A 20 15.72 -4.05 8.18
N ASP A 21 15.03 -3.23 7.38
CA ASP A 21 15.65 -2.47 6.27
C ASP A 21 15.93 -1.00 6.62
N GLY A 22 15.53 -0.56 7.81
CA GLY A 22 15.77 0.78 8.33
C GLY A 22 15.05 1.91 7.60
N LYS A 23 14.05 1.59 6.76
CA LYS A 23 13.35 2.59 5.93
C LYS A 23 12.54 3.61 6.72
N LEU A 24 12.24 3.34 7.99
CA LEU A 24 11.51 4.24 8.88
C LEU A 24 12.40 4.87 9.96
N TYR A 25 13.73 4.84 9.80
CA TYR A 25 14.65 5.46 10.76
C TYR A 25 14.32 6.94 10.96
N GLY A 26 14.16 7.32 12.23
CA GLY A 26 13.82 8.68 12.62
C GLY A 26 12.33 9.02 12.56
N PHE A 27 11.48 8.11 12.05
CA PHE A 27 10.06 8.40 11.86
C PHE A 27 9.30 8.37 13.18
N VAL A 28 8.34 9.27 13.29
CA VAL A 28 7.39 9.34 14.41
C VAL A 28 6.01 8.94 13.90
N CYS A 29 5.45 7.91 14.52
CA CYS A 29 4.24 7.24 14.08
C CYS A 29 3.14 7.34 15.13
N ILE A 30 1.89 7.45 14.68
CA ILE A 30 0.69 7.28 15.51
C ILE A 30 -0.04 6.02 15.03
N VAL A 31 -0.50 5.18 15.96
CA VAL A 31 -1.34 4.01 15.67
C VAL A 31 -2.55 4.01 16.59
N THR A 32 -3.76 4.18 16.07
CA THR A 32 -5.01 4.04 16.86
C THR A 32 -5.51 2.60 16.85
N GLY A 33 -6.15 2.18 17.94
CA GLY A 33 -6.52 0.78 18.15
C GLY A 33 -5.31 -0.12 18.37
N ALA A 34 -4.22 0.43 18.92
CA ALA A 34 -2.92 -0.23 19.05
C ALA A 34 -2.95 -1.46 19.97
N THR A 35 -3.99 -1.64 20.78
CA THR A 35 -4.16 -2.78 21.68
C THR A 35 -5.01 -3.90 21.08
N GLN A 36 -5.66 -3.65 19.94
CA GLN A 36 -6.33 -4.67 19.13
C GLN A 36 -5.30 -5.49 18.33
N ALA A 37 -5.64 -6.71 17.92
CA ALA A 37 -4.69 -7.63 17.28
C ALA A 37 -3.96 -7.03 16.06
N ILE A 38 -4.69 -6.34 15.17
CA ILE A 38 -4.10 -5.69 13.99
C ILE A 38 -3.24 -4.49 14.39
N GLY A 39 -3.74 -3.63 15.29
CA GLY A 39 -2.98 -2.47 15.76
C GLY A 39 -1.67 -2.86 16.44
N LYS A 40 -1.68 -3.89 17.30
CA LYS A 40 -0.47 -4.47 17.90
C LYS A 40 0.52 -4.92 16.81
N ALA A 41 0.04 -5.68 15.83
CA ALA A 41 0.90 -6.14 14.73
C ALA A 41 1.51 -4.97 13.92
N VAL A 42 0.74 -3.90 13.68
CA VAL A 42 1.23 -2.68 13.03
C VAL A 42 2.32 -2.01 13.85
N VAL A 43 2.17 -1.90 15.18
CA VAL A 43 3.21 -1.34 16.05
C VAL A 43 4.52 -2.13 15.93
N HIS A 44 4.45 -3.46 15.96
CA HIS A 44 5.62 -4.32 15.76
C HIS A 44 6.26 -4.11 14.38
N GLU A 45 5.45 -4.04 13.31
CA GLU A 45 5.96 -3.86 11.96
C GLU A 45 6.69 -2.51 11.78
N LEU A 46 6.10 -1.43 12.27
CA LEU A 46 6.72 -0.09 12.19
C LEU A 46 8.02 -0.05 13.00
N ALA A 47 8.06 -0.69 14.18
CA ALA A 47 9.25 -0.76 15.01
C ALA A 47 10.40 -1.48 14.31
N ALA A 48 10.12 -2.57 13.61
CA ALA A 48 11.15 -3.30 12.89
C ALA A 48 11.73 -2.62 11.66
N HIS A 49 10.92 -1.84 10.96
CA HIS A 49 11.44 -0.94 9.94
C HIS A 49 12.20 0.25 10.55
N GLY A 50 12.26 0.33 11.88
CA GLY A 50 13.11 1.21 12.66
C GLY A 50 12.50 2.56 12.95
N ALA A 51 11.18 2.64 13.08
CA ALA A 51 10.52 3.84 13.60
C ALA A 51 11.19 4.31 14.89
N ALA A 52 11.39 5.61 15.06
CA ALA A 52 12.00 6.17 16.27
C ALA A 52 11.01 6.21 17.42
N CYS A 53 9.76 6.57 17.14
CA CYS A 53 8.71 6.62 18.13
C CYS A 53 7.38 6.13 17.56
N ILE A 54 6.62 5.40 18.37
CA ILE A 54 5.26 4.97 18.04
C ILE A 54 4.34 5.33 19.22
N TYR A 55 3.39 6.23 18.96
CA TYR A 55 2.29 6.52 19.87
C TYR A 55 1.21 5.45 19.68
N ALA A 56 1.20 4.48 20.58
CA ALA A 56 0.24 3.38 20.63
C ALA A 56 -1.02 3.85 21.36
N CYS A 57 -2.06 4.17 20.59
CA CYS A 57 -3.26 4.82 21.10
C CYS A 57 -4.41 3.83 21.29
N SER A 58 -5.10 3.90 22.44
CA SER A 58 -6.32 3.14 22.72
C SER A 58 -7.27 3.91 23.63
N ASP A 59 -8.54 3.54 23.66
CA ASP A 59 -9.61 4.22 24.40
C ASP A 59 -9.64 3.89 25.90
N LEU A 60 -8.91 2.84 26.33
CA LEU A 60 -8.84 2.43 27.73
C LEU A 60 -7.54 2.91 28.40
N PRO A 61 -7.62 3.68 29.51
CA PRO A 61 -6.44 4.08 30.28
C PRO A 61 -5.69 2.91 30.93
N SER A 62 -6.38 1.79 31.19
CA SER A 62 -5.83 0.58 31.80
C SER A 62 -5.28 -0.42 30.79
N ASP A 63 -5.24 -0.06 29.50
CA ASP A 63 -4.73 -0.96 28.48
C ASP A 63 -3.24 -1.29 28.72
N PRO A 64 -2.80 -2.49 28.29
CA PRO A 64 -1.46 -3.00 28.57
C PRO A 64 -0.41 -2.35 27.66
N TYR A 65 -0.36 -1.01 27.65
CA TYR A 65 0.62 -0.24 26.88
C TYR A 65 2.06 -0.59 27.29
N GLN A 66 2.27 -0.86 28.58
CA GLN A 66 3.59 -1.21 29.11
C GLN A 66 4.04 -2.57 28.59
N GLU A 67 3.15 -3.57 28.55
CA GLU A 67 3.48 -4.90 28.01
C GLU A 67 3.86 -4.80 26.53
N LEU A 68 3.05 -4.09 25.72
CA LEU A 68 3.34 -3.86 24.31
C LEU A 68 4.67 -3.11 24.13
N ALA A 69 4.93 -2.09 24.93
CA ALA A 69 6.17 -1.34 24.89
C ALA A 69 7.37 -2.22 25.27
N ASP A 70 7.27 -3.04 26.31
CA ASP A 70 8.33 -3.94 26.76
C ASP A 70 8.63 -5.02 25.71
N GLU A 71 7.60 -5.59 25.08
CA GLU A 71 7.73 -6.55 23.98
C GLU A 71 8.47 -5.93 22.79
N VAL A 72 8.07 -4.74 22.36
CA VAL A 72 8.70 -4.02 21.24
C VAL A 72 10.12 -3.60 21.59
N ASN A 73 10.36 -3.03 22.77
CA ASN A 73 11.68 -2.58 23.21
C ASN A 73 12.68 -3.76 23.33
N LYS A 74 12.20 -4.94 23.71
CA LYS A 74 13.03 -6.16 23.78
C LYS A 74 13.53 -6.60 22.40
N LEU A 75 12.71 -6.44 21.36
CA LEU A 75 13.05 -6.83 19.99
C LEU A 75 13.77 -5.72 19.21
N TRP A 76 13.37 -4.46 19.45
CA TRP A 76 13.83 -3.27 18.73
C TRP A 76 14.13 -2.12 19.73
N PRO A 77 15.28 -2.16 20.43
CA PRO A 77 15.58 -1.24 21.53
C PRO A 77 15.75 0.23 21.12
N ASN A 78 15.85 0.51 19.82
CA ASN A 78 15.96 1.87 19.28
C ASN A 78 14.60 2.50 18.95
N THR A 79 13.50 1.76 19.09
CA THR A 79 12.14 2.27 18.91
C THR A 79 11.52 2.56 20.26
N LYS A 80 11.06 3.78 20.49
CA LYS A 80 10.30 4.13 21.70
C LYS A 80 8.81 3.95 21.46
N VAL A 81 8.16 3.06 22.20
CA VAL A 81 6.69 2.96 22.22
C VAL A 81 6.14 3.79 23.37
N ILE A 82 5.16 4.64 23.09
CA ILE A 82 4.46 5.47 24.08
C ILE A 82 2.99 5.07 24.05
N GLY A 83 2.50 4.53 25.16
CA GLY A 83 1.06 4.34 25.36
C GLY A 83 0.34 5.67 25.49
N TYR A 84 -0.77 5.84 24.80
CA TYR A 84 -1.49 7.11 24.79
C TYR A 84 -3.02 6.88 24.90
N PRO A 85 -3.68 7.39 25.96
CA PRO A 85 -5.12 7.29 26.10
C PRO A 85 -5.81 8.19 25.06
N TYR A 86 -6.70 7.62 24.26
CA TYR A 86 -7.26 8.27 23.08
C TYR A 86 -8.71 7.82 22.84
N GLY A 87 -9.66 8.69 23.16
CA GLY A 87 -11.10 8.42 23.12
C GLY A 87 -11.77 8.67 21.77
N LEU A 88 -11.00 8.81 20.68
CA LEU A 88 -11.50 9.00 19.32
C LEU A 88 -12.33 10.28 19.13
N LYS A 89 -12.00 11.35 19.87
CA LYS A 89 -12.60 12.68 19.71
C LYS A 89 -11.67 13.66 19.00
N GLU A 90 -12.26 14.76 18.53
CA GLU A 90 -11.51 15.84 17.88
C GLU A 90 -10.46 16.44 18.84
N GLU A 91 -10.85 16.71 20.08
CA GLU A 91 -9.98 17.29 21.11
C GLU A 91 -8.82 16.34 21.47
N ASP A 92 -9.10 15.05 21.56
CA ASP A 92 -8.08 14.02 21.81
C ASP A 92 -7.07 13.97 20.65
N THR A 93 -7.55 14.13 19.40
CA THR A 93 -6.69 14.12 18.20
C THR A 93 -5.75 15.32 18.19
N LEU A 94 -6.28 16.50 18.47
CA LEU A 94 -5.50 17.73 18.52
C LEU A 94 -4.44 17.65 19.62
N THR A 95 -4.83 17.20 20.82
CA THR A 95 -3.90 17.05 21.96
C THR A 95 -2.80 16.03 21.64
N LEU A 96 -3.15 14.88 21.05
CA LEU A 96 -2.18 13.87 20.62
C LEU A 96 -1.17 14.43 19.61
N ILE A 97 -1.64 15.14 18.60
CA ILE A 97 -0.76 15.73 17.58
C ILE A 97 0.14 16.81 18.18
N ASP A 98 -0.40 17.65 19.06
CA ASP A 98 0.39 18.68 19.75
C ASP A 98 1.48 18.05 20.62
N ASP A 99 1.16 17.00 21.39
CA ASP A 99 2.15 16.28 22.21
C ASP A 99 3.24 15.62 21.37
N VAL A 100 2.87 15.05 20.22
CA VAL A 100 3.81 14.47 19.24
C VAL A 100 4.74 15.56 18.71
N LEU A 101 4.21 16.69 18.27
CA LEU A 101 4.99 17.80 17.72
C LEU A 101 5.86 18.47 18.79
N ASN A 102 5.36 18.64 20.01
CA ASN A 102 6.12 19.21 21.12
C ASN A 102 7.30 18.30 21.52
N SER A 103 7.10 16.98 21.48
CA SER A 103 8.12 16.01 21.89
C SER A 103 9.15 15.73 20.79
N TRP A 104 8.73 15.71 19.52
CA TRP A 104 9.58 15.23 18.42
C TRP A 104 9.76 16.22 17.27
N GLY A 105 8.96 17.28 17.20
CA GLY A 105 8.98 18.27 16.11
C GLY A 105 8.41 17.80 14.78
N ARG A 106 8.00 16.52 14.67
CA ARG A 106 7.54 15.89 13.43
C ARG A 106 6.47 14.82 13.68
N LEU A 107 5.67 14.59 12.65
CA LEU A 107 4.82 13.41 12.48
C LEU A 107 5.04 12.86 11.06
N ASP A 108 5.17 11.54 10.90
CA ASP A 108 5.48 10.93 9.59
C ASP A 108 4.42 9.93 9.13
N VAL A 109 3.89 9.12 10.06
CA VAL A 109 2.92 8.07 9.75
C VAL A 109 1.76 8.15 10.72
N TYR A 110 0.53 8.08 10.21
CA TYR A 110 -0.68 7.96 11.01
C TYR A 110 -1.46 6.74 10.54
N VAL A 111 -1.58 5.72 11.38
CA VAL A 111 -2.37 4.51 11.10
C VAL A 111 -3.63 4.51 11.94
N THR A 112 -4.79 4.40 11.28
CA THR A 112 -6.07 4.16 11.97
C THR A 112 -6.44 2.69 11.88
N SER A 113 -6.35 1.97 13.00
CA SER A 113 -6.65 0.54 13.08
C SER A 113 -7.76 0.20 14.08
N SER A 114 -8.45 1.21 14.63
CA SER A 114 -9.61 1.02 15.49
C SER A 114 -10.80 0.52 14.67
N GLY A 115 -11.32 -0.67 15.01
CA GLY A 115 -12.49 -1.27 14.36
C GLY A 115 -13.54 -1.75 15.36
N LEU A 116 -14.82 -1.51 15.05
CA LEU A 116 -15.98 -2.00 15.79
C LEU A 116 -16.99 -2.61 14.81
N LEU A 117 -17.34 -3.89 15.02
CA LEU A 117 -18.30 -4.62 14.18
C LEU A 117 -19.77 -4.22 14.46
N GLY A 118 -20.12 -3.95 15.72
CA GLY A 118 -21.53 -3.77 16.10
C GLY A 118 -22.40 -5.02 15.86
N PRO A 119 -23.74 -4.91 15.98
CA PRO A 119 -24.64 -6.05 15.81
C PRO A 119 -24.63 -6.65 14.40
N ALA A 120 -24.72 -7.98 14.31
CA ALA A 120 -24.66 -8.70 13.03
C ALA A 120 -25.96 -8.60 12.19
N SER A 121 -27.08 -8.24 12.81
CA SER A 121 -28.41 -8.18 12.17
C SER A 121 -29.03 -6.80 12.30
N ILE A 122 -29.75 -6.38 11.25
CA ILE A 122 -30.52 -5.13 11.25
C ILE A 122 -31.58 -5.10 12.36
N ALA A 123 -32.19 -6.24 12.68
CA ALA A 123 -33.21 -6.33 13.74
C ALA A 123 -32.63 -6.06 15.13
N GLN A 124 -31.32 -6.24 15.30
CA GLN A 124 -30.61 -6.00 16.56
C GLN A 124 -29.82 -4.69 16.55
N THR A 125 -29.74 -4.00 15.41
CA THR A 125 -28.98 -2.76 15.26
C THR A 125 -29.84 -1.58 15.73
N ALA A 126 -29.47 -0.97 16.85
CA ALA A 126 -30.05 0.30 17.28
C ALA A 126 -29.32 1.48 16.61
N PRO A 127 -29.95 2.67 16.52
CA PRO A 127 -29.26 3.88 16.05
C PRO A 127 -27.99 4.21 16.84
N ALA A 128 -27.95 3.92 18.14
CA ALA A 128 -26.78 4.10 18.98
C ALA A 128 -25.59 3.22 18.54
N ASP A 129 -25.85 1.98 18.11
CA ASP A 129 -24.81 1.09 17.58
C ASP A 129 -24.21 1.65 16.29
N LEU A 130 -25.07 2.21 15.42
CA LEU A 130 -24.64 2.85 14.19
C LEU A 130 -23.75 4.07 14.46
N TYR A 131 -24.14 4.95 15.38
CA TYR A 131 -23.31 6.11 15.73
C TYR A 131 -21.96 5.67 16.29
N LYS A 132 -21.95 4.66 17.16
CA LYS A 132 -20.71 4.13 17.72
C LYS A 132 -19.80 3.50 16.67
N THR A 133 -20.34 2.74 15.71
CA THR A 133 -19.52 2.19 14.61
C THR A 133 -18.97 3.29 13.70
N PHE A 134 -19.73 4.36 13.44
CA PHE A 134 -19.24 5.51 12.69
C PHE A 134 -18.13 6.27 13.44
N GLU A 135 -18.29 6.49 14.74
CA GLU A 135 -17.28 7.11 15.60
C GLU A 135 -15.97 6.30 15.55
N THR A 136 -16.05 4.98 15.78
CA THR A 136 -14.85 4.13 15.80
C THR A 136 -14.21 3.94 14.42
N ASN A 137 -14.99 3.63 13.39
CA ASN A 137 -14.46 3.18 12.11
C ASN A 137 -14.24 4.33 11.12
N SER A 138 -15.03 5.41 11.20
CA SER A 138 -15.08 6.46 10.17
C SER A 138 -14.60 7.82 10.66
N MET A 139 -14.84 8.18 11.92
CA MET A 139 -14.36 9.46 12.47
C MET A 139 -12.85 9.43 12.71
N ALA A 140 -12.28 8.29 13.12
CA ALA A 140 -10.84 8.13 13.26
C ALA A 140 -10.05 8.50 11.98
N PRO A 141 -10.35 7.92 10.80
CA PRO A 141 -9.68 8.31 9.56
C PRO A 141 -10.02 9.75 9.13
N PHE A 142 -11.23 10.24 9.43
CA PHE A 142 -11.58 11.64 9.15
C PHE A 142 -10.70 12.62 9.93
N PHE A 143 -10.52 12.39 11.24
CA PHE A 143 -9.64 13.22 12.07
C PHE A 143 -8.17 13.12 11.64
N ALA A 144 -7.71 11.91 11.29
CA ALA A 144 -6.38 11.74 10.73
C ALA A 144 -6.19 12.56 9.44
N LEU A 145 -7.14 12.50 8.49
CA LEU A 145 -7.10 13.30 7.27
C LEU A 145 -7.16 14.81 7.56
N LYS A 146 -7.95 15.25 8.54
CA LYS A 146 -8.16 16.66 8.84
C LYS A 146 -6.96 17.30 9.55
N TYR A 147 -6.35 16.61 10.52
CA TYR A 147 -5.37 17.22 11.44
C TYR A 147 -3.94 16.74 11.25
N ALA A 148 -3.70 15.54 10.73
CA ALA A 148 -2.34 15.05 10.55
C ALA A 148 -1.54 15.80 9.45
N PRO A 149 -2.11 16.22 8.30
CA PRO A 149 -1.31 16.82 7.23
C PRO A 149 -0.53 18.08 7.62
N PRO A 150 -1.10 19.05 8.36
CA PRO A 150 -0.33 20.20 8.87
C PRO A 150 0.85 19.81 9.76
N ALA A 151 0.70 18.76 10.58
CA ALA A 151 1.77 18.22 11.41
C ALA A 151 2.84 17.49 10.57
N MET A 152 2.40 16.75 9.55
CA MET A 152 3.28 16.04 8.60
C MET A 152 4.09 17.01 7.72
N ALA A 153 3.59 18.23 7.51
CA ALA A 153 4.29 19.26 6.75
C ALA A 153 5.46 19.90 7.52
N LYS A 154 5.59 19.68 8.84
CA LYS A 154 6.70 20.20 9.64
C LYS A 154 8.00 19.50 9.25
N THR A 155 9.05 20.29 9.03
CA THR A 155 10.43 19.82 8.91
C THR A 155 11.12 19.90 10.27
N THR A 156 12.16 19.08 10.46
CA THR A 156 12.84 18.99 11.75
C THR A 156 14.31 18.66 11.52
N PRO A 157 15.26 19.36 12.18
CA PRO A 157 16.65 18.95 12.17
C PRO A 157 16.81 17.56 12.82
N LYS A 158 17.97 16.94 12.65
CA LYS A 158 18.26 15.65 13.29
C LYS A 158 18.14 15.79 14.82
N GLY A 159 17.28 14.97 15.43
CA GLY A 159 17.11 14.90 16.89
C GLY A 159 18.24 14.16 17.61
N ASN A 160 18.12 14.06 18.94
CA ASN A 160 19.15 13.50 19.84
C ASN A 160 18.83 12.08 20.37
N TYR A 161 18.14 11.26 19.57
CA TYR A 161 17.75 9.89 19.93
C TYR A 161 18.43 8.84 19.01
N PRO A 162 18.52 7.55 19.42
CA PRO A 162 19.46 6.57 18.85
C PRO A 162 19.42 6.38 17.32
N ASN A 163 18.23 6.44 16.72
CA ASN A 163 18.00 6.31 15.28
C ASN A 163 17.46 7.60 14.65
N ALA A 164 17.77 8.77 15.22
CA ALA A 164 17.31 10.05 14.69
C ALA A 164 17.80 10.30 13.26
N ALA A 165 16.87 10.72 12.41
CA ALA A 165 17.11 11.22 11.07
C ALA A 165 16.45 12.60 10.94
N PRO A 166 17.03 13.53 10.15
CA PRO A 166 16.36 14.79 9.85
C PRO A 166 15.10 14.58 9.02
N LYS A 167 14.19 15.56 9.04
CA LYS A 167 13.05 15.69 8.13
C LYS A 167 13.26 16.91 7.26
N ASP A 168 13.98 16.76 6.17
CA ASP A 168 14.35 17.90 5.31
C ASP A 168 13.24 18.31 4.33
N VAL A 169 12.23 17.44 4.16
CA VAL A 169 11.12 17.64 3.23
C VAL A 169 9.80 17.40 3.95
N ALA A 170 8.78 18.20 3.65
CA ALA A 170 7.41 17.96 4.07
C ALA A 170 6.88 16.69 3.37
N TYR A 171 6.46 15.69 4.16
CA TYR A 171 5.81 14.47 3.68
C TYR A 171 5.08 13.76 4.82
N GLY A 172 4.19 12.84 4.46
CA GLY A 172 3.58 11.92 5.42
C GLY A 172 2.77 10.81 4.78
N SER A 173 2.44 9.79 5.57
CA SER A 173 1.59 8.67 5.14
C SER A 173 0.47 8.43 6.14
N ILE A 174 -0.77 8.58 5.69
CA ILE A 174 -1.98 8.20 6.42
C ILE A 174 -2.44 6.83 5.90
N ILE A 175 -2.65 5.89 6.81
CA ILE A 175 -3.01 4.51 6.47
C ILE A 175 -4.28 4.16 7.24
N VAL A 176 -5.33 3.83 6.50
CA VAL A 176 -6.63 3.47 7.07
C VAL A 176 -6.84 1.98 6.95
N VAL A 177 -6.84 1.26 8.07
CA VAL A 177 -7.27 -0.14 8.11
C VAL A 177 -8.79 -0.16 8.18
N SER A 178 -9.43 -0.54 7.09
CA SER A 178 -10.89 -0.67 6.96
C SER A 178 -11.25 -2.16 6.94
N SER A 179 -12.07 -2.60 5.98
CA SER A 179 -12.48 -3.97 5.76
C SER A 179 -12.93 -4.15 4.31
N VAL A 180 -12.96 -5.38 3.78
CA VAL A 180 -13.69 -5.71 2.54
C VAL A 180 -15.15 -5.25 2.57
N ALA A 181 -15.73 -5.11 3.77
CA ALA A 181 -17.03 -4.49 4.02
C ALA A 181 -17.19 -3.09 3.43
N SER A 182 -16.09 -2.39 3.15
CA SER A 182 -16.05 -1.07 2.51
C SER A 182 -16.26 -1.10 0.99
N THR A 183 -16.23 -2.30 0.39
CA THR A 183 -16.30 -2.49 -1.07
C THR A 183 -17.54 -3.25 -1.52
N TYR A 184 -18.06 -4.14 -0.66
CA TYR A 184 -19.31 -4.86 -0.89
C TYR A 184 -19.95 -5.24 0.46
N GLY A 185 -21.26 -5.49 0.46
CA GLY A 185 -22.02 -5.86 1.66
C GLY A 185 -22.03 -7.37 1.93
N GLY A 186 -22.55 -7.76 3.10
CA GLY A 186 -22.84 -9.17 3.45
C GLY A 186 -21.75 -9.89 4.26
N CYS A 187 -20.67 -9.20 4.64
CA CYS A 187 -19.65 -9.75 5.53
C CYS A 187 -19.99 -9.63 7.03
N TRP A 188 -20.86 -8.68 7.39
CA TRP A 188 -21.41 -8.49 8.74
C TRP A 188 -22.72 -7.70 8.67
N GLY A 189 -23.14 -7.09 9.79
CA GLY A 189 -24.32 -6.24 9.87
C GLY A 189 -24.20 -4.90 9.12
N PRO A 190 -25.34 -4.20 8.92
CA PRO A 190 -25.38 -2.93 8.18
C PRO A 190 -24.55 -1.81 8.78
N ALA A 191 -24.49 -1.70 10.12
CA ALA A 191 -23.73 -0.65 10.80
C ALA A 191 -22.22 -0.73 10.52
N PHE A 192 -21.66 -1.94 10.46
CA PHE A 192 -20.26 -2.16 10.07
C PHE A 192 -20.02 -1.82 8.60
N THR A 193 -20.91 -2.28 7.72
CA THR A 193 -20.81 -2.07 6.27
C THR A 193 -20.84 -0.57 5.95
N MET A 194 -21.80 0.17 6.52
CA MET A 194 -21.94 1.62 6.30
C MET A 194 -20.72 2.39 6.80
N SER A 195 -20.27 2.11 8.03
CA SER A 195 -19.12 2.80 8.62
C SER A 195 -17.80 2.46 7.90
N SER A 196 -17.63 1.23 7.39
CA SER A 196 -16.48 0.83 6.58
C SER A 196 -16.46 1.54 5.22
N HIS A 197 -17.62 1.68 4.56
CA HIS A 197 -17.73 2.49 3.33
C HIS A 197 -17.42 3.95 3.58
N ALA A 198 -17.89 4.52 4.70
CA ALA A 198 -17.57 5.89 5.08
C ALA A 198 -16.06 6.09 5.30
N ALA A 199 -15.38 5.13 5.96
CA ALA A 199 -13.92 5.15 6.12
C ALA A 199 -13.19 5.15 4.77
N LEU A 200 -13.62 4.30 3.82
CA LEU A 200 -13.05 4.30 2.47
C LEU A 200 -13.36 5.60 1.69
N GLY A 201 -14.54 6.17 1.92
CA GLY A 201 -14.93 7.49 1.40
C GLY A 201 -13.96 8.59 1.83
N VAL A 202 -13.56 8.60 3.11
CA VAL A 202 -12.53 9.53 3.62
C VAL A 202 -11.23 9.38 2.84
N VAL A 203 -10.79 8.15 2.57
CA VAL A 203 -9.56 7.91 1.80
C VAL A 203 -9.69 8.42 0.37
N HIS A 204 -10.77 8.08 -0.34
CA HIS A 204 -10.99 8.53 -1.72
C HIS A 204 -11.05 10.05 -1.84
N SER A 205 -11.79 10.72 -0.95
CA SER A 205 -11.84 12.19 -0.91
C SER A 205 -10.50 12.78 -0.51
N GLY A 206 -9.79 12.14 0.42
CA GLY A 206 -8.47 12.58 0.90
C GLY A 206 -7.42 12.63 -0.20
N VAL A 207 -7.45 11.74 -1.20
CA VAL A 207 -6.53 11.78 -2.35
C VAL A 207 -6.59 13.13 -3.09
N ALA A 208 -7.80 13.67 -3.30
CA ALA A 208 -7.97 14.96 -3.94
C ALA A 208 -7.55 16.12 -3.02
N VAL A 209 -7.92 16.04 -1.74
CA VAL A 209 -7.61 17.07 -0.73
C VAL A 209 -6.10 17.21 -0.49
N LEU A 210 -5.36 16.12 -0.51
CA LEU A 210 -3.93 16.10 -0.20
C LEU A 210 -3.04 16.37 -1.42
N LYS A 211 -3.62 16.61 -2.60
CA LYS A 211 -2.85 16.88 -3.83
C LYS A 211 -1.89 18.06 -3.63
N GLY A 212 -0.60 17.83 -3.84
CA GLY A 212 0.45 18.85 -3.70
C GLY A 212 1.00 19.03 -2.28
N SER A 213 0.45 18.35 -1.27
CA SER A 213 0.93 18.42 0.13
C SER A 213 2.12 17.50 0.43
N ASN A 214 2.48 16.60 -0.50
CA ASN A 214 3.39 15.46 -0.29
C ASN A 214 2.94 14.48 0.82
N VAL A 215 1.72 14.60 1.32
CA VAL A 215 1.08 13.63 2.20
C VAL A 215 0.25 12.67 1.36
N ARG A 216 0.37 11.37 1.64
CA ARG A 216 -0.42 10.32 0.99
C ARG A 216 -1.44 9.76 1.97
N ILE A 217 -2.58 9.31 1.45
CA ILE A 217 -3.56 8.53 2.20
C ILE A 217 -3.92 7.26 1.44
N ASN A 218 -3.94 6.12 2.12
CA ASN A 218 -4.24 4.81 1.51
C ASN A 218 -5.12 3.98 2.46
N ALA A 219 -5.86 3.03 1.89
CA ALA A 219 -6.67 2.08 2.64
C ALA A 219 -6.08 0.66 2.54
N ILE A 220 -6.19 -0.10 3.63
CA ILE A 220 -6.05 -1.56 3.66
C ILE A 220 -7.44 -2.11 3.97
N SER A 221 -8.02 -2.87 3.06
CA SER A 221 -9.37 -3.48 3.23
C SER A 221 -9.23 -4.99 3.43
N PRO A 222 -8.87 -5.45 4.64
CA PRO A 222 -8.68 -6.87 4.92
C PRO A 222 -9.99 -7.64 4.82
N GLY A 223 -9.87 -8.90 4.38
CA GLY A 223 -10.91 -9.92 4.47
C GLY A 223 -11.02 -10.46 5.90
N GLN A 224 -11.36 -11.75 6.05
CA GLN A 224 -11.38 -12.38 7.37
C GLN A 224 -9.94 -12.52 7.90
N ILE A 225 -9.69 -11.95 9.09
CA ILE A 225 -8.41 -12.04 9.80
C ILE A 225 -8.63 -12.86 11.07
N ASP A 226 -7.75 -13.83 11.29
CA ASP A 226 -7.69 -14.56 12.55
C ASP A 226 -7.11 -13.64 13.64
N VAL A 227 -7.98 -13.25 14.55
CA VAL A 227 -7.67 -12.44 15.73
C VAL A 227 -7.96 -13.22 17.02
N GLY A 228 -8.06 -14.56 16.93
CA GLY A 228 -8.23 -15.46 18.08
C GLY A 228 -9.66 -15.60 18.62
N THR A 229 -10.67 -15.07 17.92
CA THR A 229 -12.05 -14.99 18.44
C THR A 229 -13.12 -15.71 17.63
N GLU A 230 -12.83 -16.24 16.44
CA GLU A 230 -13.85 -16.89 15.59
C GLU A 230 -13.37 -18.16 14.87
N GLU A 231 -14.34 -19.04 14.61
CA GLU A 231 -14.18 -20.21 13.74
C GLU A 231 -14.09 -19.76 12.27
N VAL A 232 -12.90 -19.86 11.68
CA VAL A 232 -12.62 -19.40 10.31
C VAL A 232 -13.50 -20.14 9.29
N ARG A 233 -14.26 -19.40 8.47
CA ARG A 233 -15.07 -19.97 7.38
C ARG A 233 -14.20 -20.31 6.17
N ARG A 234 -13.38 -21.35 6.31
CA ARG A 234 -12.35 -21.77 5.32
C ARG A 234 -12.87 -21.98 3.90
N LYS A 235 -14.14 -22.38 3.75
CA LYS A 235 -14.73 -22.80 2.46
C LYS A 235 -14.96 -21.68 1.42
N ILE A 236 -14.83 -20.40 1.80
CA ILE A 236 -15.12 -19.26 0.90
C ILE A 236 -13.85 -18.44 0.58
N ILE A 237 -12.74 -18.72 1.25
CA ILE A 237 -11.50 -17.96 1.07
C ILE A 237 -10.62 -18.69 0.04
N GLY A 238 -10.20 -18.03 -1.02
CA GLY A 238 -9.38 -18.64 -2.07
C GLY A 238 -8.01 -19.15 -1.60
N LEU A 239 -7.48 -18.58 -0.51
CA LEU A 239 -6.27 -19.07 0.19
C LEU A 239 -6.57 -20.16 1.23
N GLU A 240 -7.82 -20.59 1.36
CA GLU A 240 -8.32 -21.63 2.28
C GLU A 240 -8.06 -21.39 3.78
N ARG A 241 -7.54 -20.20 4.13
CA ARG A 241 -7.30 -19.74 5.50
C ARG A 241 -7.65 -18.27 5.65
N ALA A 242 -7.93 -17.86 6.88
CA ALA A 242 -7.96 -16.44 7.22
C ALA A 242 -6.55 -15.83 7.08
N GLY A 243 -6.53 -14.52 6.85
CA GLY A 243 -5.30 -13.75 7.01
C GLY A 243 -4.94 -13.62 8.50
N THR A 244 -3.77 -13.12 8.78
CA THR A 244 -3.25 -12.85 10.12
C THR A 244 -3.06 -11.36 10.31
N ALA A 245 -3.09 -10.90 11.56
CA ALA A 245 -2.81 -9.50 11.88
C ALA A 245 -1.46 -9.03 11.34
N LYS A 246 -0.45 -9.90 11.34
CA LYS A 246 0.90 -9.64 10.80
C LYS A 246 0.88 -9.40 9.28
N GLU A 247 0.04 -10.10 8.53
CA GLU A 247 -0.10 -9.88 7.09
C GLU A 247 -0.65 -8.48 6.77
N VAL A 248 -1.65 -8.03 7.54
CA VAL A 248 -2.19 -6.67 7.42
C VAL A 248 -1.11 -5.65 7.80
N ALA A 249 -0.36 -5.92 8.87
CA ALA A 249 0.70 -5.03 9.34
C ALA A 249 1.80 -4.84 8.30
N ARG A 250 2.26 -5.90 7.60
CA ARG A 250 3.26 -5.80 6.52
C ARG A 250 2.83 -4.85 5.40
N VAL A 251 1.54 -4.87 5.04
CA VAL A 251 0.99 -3.92 4.05
C VAL A 251 1.05 -2.49 4.61
N ALA A 252 0.75 -2.29 5.89
CA ALA A 252 0.90 -0.99 6.55
C ALA A 252 2.37 -0.53 6.58
N GLY A 253 3.31 -1.43 6.88
CA GLY A 253 4.76 -1.16 6.80
C GLY A 253 5.19 -0.70 5.42
N PHE A 254 4.77 -1.41 4.37
CA PHE A 254 5.01 -1.00 2.98
C PHE A 254 4.42 0.38 2.68
N LEU A 255 3.16 0.63 3.02
CA LEU A 255 2.48 1.91 2.76
C LEU A 255 3.07 3.06 3.59
N ALA A 256 3.71 2.78 4.73
CA ALA A 256 4.39 3.75 5.56
C ALA A 256 5.72 4.21 4.96
N THR A 257 6.36 3.40 4.12
CA THR A 257 7.66 3.75 3.54
C THR A 257 7.56 5.00 2.64
N PRO A 258 8.55 5.91 2.71
CA PRO A 258 8.59 7.07 1.83
C PRO A 258 8.84 6.62 0.39
N SER A 259 8.11 7.22 -0.55
CA SER A 259 8.26 6.93 -2.00
C SER A 259 9.48 7.61 -2.61
N VAL A 260 10.40 8.15 -1.80
CA VAL A 260 11.56 8.88 -2.30
C VAL A 260 12.45 7.89 -3.03
N PRO A 261 12.66 8.05 -4.35
CA PRO A 261 13.47 7.11 -5.10
C PRO A 261 14.91 7.19 -4.59
N SER A 262 15.37 6.14 -3.91
CA SER A 262 16.79 5.85 -3.86
C SER A 262 17.23 5.66 -5.32
N LYS A 263 18.11 6.53 -5.82
CA LYS A 263 18.68 6.39 -7.17
C LYS A 263 19.15 4.94 -7.35
N PRO A 264 18.58 4.16 -8.29
CA PRO A 264 19.14 2.87 -8.62
C PRO A 264 20.49 3.13 -9.28
N GLN A 265 21.59 2.72 -8.65
CA GLN A 265 22.86 2.54 -9.34
C GLN A 265 22.69 1.33 -10.25
N HIS A 266 22.46 1.58 -11.54
CA HIS A 266 22.52 0.53 -12.55
C HIS A 266 23.98 0.26 -12.90
N SER A 267 24.50 -0.91 -12.50
CA SER A 267 25.67 -1.50 -13.16
C SER A 267 25.25 -1.95 -14.56
N ARG A 268 25.82 -1.33 -15.59
CA ARG A 268 25.73 -1.85 -16.95
C ARG A 268 26.62 -3.08 -17.05
N HIS A 269 26.03 -4.23 -17.35
CA HIS A 269 26.79 -5.37 -17.84
C HIS A 269 26.78 -5.33 -19.37
N ASP A 270 27.95 -5.07 -19.94
CA ASP A 270 28.20 -5.19 -21.37
C ASP A 270 28.11 -6.66 -21.80
N THR A 271 26.94 -7.01 -22.34
CA THR A 271 26.79 -8.03 -23.37
C THR A 271 25.76 -7.48 -24.35
N ALA A 272 25.83 -7.84 -25.64
CA ALA A 272 25.14 -7.19 -26.75
C ALA A 272 23.58 -7.20 -26.73
N LEU A 273 22.94 -7.54 -25.61
CA LEU A 273 21.50 -7.58 -25.39
C LEU A 273 21.12 -6.77 -24.13
N ILE A 274 20.14 -5.88 -24.25
CA ILE A 274 19.56 -5.11 -23.13
C ILE A 274 18.45 -5.96 -22.50
N HIS A 275 18.69 -6.56 -21.33
CA HIS A 275 17.72 -7.44 -20.65
C HIS A 275 17.20 -8.60 -21.54
N GLY A 276 18.07 -9.15 -22.39
CA GLY A 276 17.70 -10.22 -23.32
C GLY A 276 16.98 -9.73 -24.59
N LEU A 277 16.93 -8.41 -24.84
CA LEU A 277 16.41 -7.81 -26.08
C LEU A 277 17.55 -7.24 -26.94
N SER A 278 17.41 -7.35 -28.26
CA SER A 278 18.31 -6.69 -29.20
C SER A 278 18.00 -5.20 -29.31
N THR A 279 18.96 -4.41 -29.82
CA THR A 279 18.76 -2.96 -30.02
C THR A 279 17.58 -2.65 -30.94
N SER A 280 17.37 -3.44 -32.00
CA SER A 280 16.24 -3.26 -32.91
C SER A 280 14.89 -3.57 -32.25
N GLU A 281 14.83 -4.56 -31.36
CA GLU A 281 13.63 -4.88 -30.59
C GLU A 281 13.27 -3.78 -29.59
N VAL A 282 14.28 -3.25 -28.90
CA VAL A 282 14.09 -2.11 -27.99
C VAL A 282 13.59 -0.88 -28.75
N GLN A 283 14.17 -0.61 -29.92
CA GLN A 283 13.75 0.50 -30.78
C GLN A 283 12.30 0.32 -31.26
N ALA A 284 11.95 -0.86 -31.76
CA ALA A 284 10.60 -1.15 -32.25
C ALA A 284 9.54 -1.05 -31.14
N LEU A 285 9.86 -1.52 -29.92
CA LEU A 285 9.00 -1.36 -28.75
C LEU A 285 8.81 0.12 -28.38
N SER A 286 9.89 0.90 -28.38
CA SER A 286 9.87 2.34 -28.10
C SER A 286 8.96 3.07 -29.08
N GLU A 287 9.21 2.90 -30.38
CA GLU A 287 8.41 3.52 -31.44
C GLU A 287 6.93 3.14 -31.34
N ALA A 288 6.64 1.85 -31.13
CA ALA A 288 5.27 1.36 -31.06
C ALA A 288 4.49 1.88 -29.84
N CYS A 289 5.11 1.98 -28.65
CA CYS A 289 4.41 2.51 -27.48
C CYS A 289 4.23 4.03 -27.55
N ILE A 290 5.19 4.76 -28.14
CA ILE A 290 5.08 6.20 -28.39
C ILE A 290 3.97 6.47 -29.41
N GLU A 291 3.91 5.70 -30.50
CA GLU A 291 2.84 5.79 -31.50
C GLU A 291 1.46 5.46 -30.88
N ALA A 292 1.39 4.42 -30.05
CA ALA A 292 0.15 4.05 -29.38
C ALA A 292 -0.37 5.14 -28.43
N LYS A 293 0.54 5.89 -27.77
CA LYS A 293 0.19 7.00 -26.88
C LYS A 293 -0.63 8.09 -27.58
N GLU A 294 -0.37 8.34 -28.86
CA GLU A 294 -1.12 9.32 -29.67
C GLU A 294 -2.58 8.90 -29.93
N ARG A 295 -2.91 7.62 -29.72
CA ARG A 295 -4.27 7.07 -29.85
C ARG A 295 -5.03 7.01 -28.53
N ALA A 296 -4.46 7.52 -27.44
CA ALA A 296 -5.09 7.54 -26.13
C ALA A 296 -6.38 8.37 -26.14
N TYR A 297 -7.48 7.77 -25.66
CA TYR A 297 -8.73 8.48 -25.43
C TYR A 297 -8.79 8.93 -23.96
N CYS A 298 -8.35 10.15 -23.66
CA CYS A 298 -8.29 10.66 -22.28
C CYS A 298 -8.83 12.10 -22.13
N PRO A 299 -10.11 12.35 -22.44
CA PRO A 299 -10.67 13.71 -22.43
C PRO A 299 -10.71 14.34 -21.04
N TYR A 300 -10.65 13.57 -19.94
CA TYR A 300 -10.78 14.08 -18.59
C TYR A 300 -9.43 14.37 -17.95
N SER A 301 -8.52 13.39 -17.87
CA SER A 301 -7.21 13.61 -17.23
C SER A 301 -6.21 14.31 -18.13
N LYS A 302 -6.38 14.20 -19.46
CA LYS A 302 -5.39 14.58 -20.49
C LYS A 302 -4.03 13.87 -20.34
N PHE A 303 -3.96 12.80 -19.55
CA PHE A 303 -2.74 12.04 -19.33
C PHE A 303 -2.69 10.86 -20.30
N ARG A 304 -1.86 10.98 -21.34
CA ARG A 304 -1.74 9.95 -22.38
C ARG A 304 -0.70 8.90 -21.98
N VAL A 305 -1.09 7.64 -22.15
CA VAL A 305 -0.23 6.48 -21.94
C VAL A 305 -0.37 5.56 -23.15
N GLY A 306 0.77 5.14 -23.69
CA GLY A 306 0.84 4.10 -24.72
C GLY A 306 1.61 2.90 -24.20
N ALA A 307 1.24 1.71 -24.65
CA ALA A 307 1.90 0.46 -24.33
C ALA A 307 2.14 -0.36 -25.60
N SER A 308 3.24 -1.11 -25.62
CA SER A 308 3.53 -2.10 -26.67
C SER A 308 4.09 -3.38 -26.06
N LEU A 309 3.64 -4.52 -26.57
CA LEU A 309 4.10 -5.86 -26.20
C LEU A 309 4.91 -6.44 -27.35
N LEU A 310 6.05 -7.07 -27.03
CA LEU A 310 6.78 -7.92 -27.97
C LEU A 310 6.47 -9.37 -27.65
N LEU A 311 5.89 -10.08 -28.61
CA LEU A 311 5.66 -11.52 -28.50
C LEU A 311 6.91 -12.32 -28.88
N THR A 312 6.97 -13.60 -28.47
CA THR A 312 8.00 -14.57 -28.86
C THR A 312 8.03 -14.80 -30.37
N SER A 313 6.90 -14.61 -31.05
CA SER A 313 6.78 -14.61 -32.53
C SER A 313 7.45 -13.41 -33.21
N GLY A 314 7.83 -12.37 -32.44
CA GLY A 314 8.31 -11.09 -32.96
C GLY A 314 7.20 -10.08 -33.27
N GLN A 315 5.92 -10.47 -33.14
CA GLN A 315 4.79 -9.56 -33.34
C GLN A 315 4.76 -8.48 -32.24
N ILE A 316 4.41 -7.25 -32.62
CA ILE A 316 4.18 -6.15 -31.69
C ILE A 316 2.69 -5.81 -31.58
N ILE A 317 2.18 -5.87 -30.36
CA ILE A 317 0.78 -5.52 -30.03
C ILE A 317 0.76 -4.20 -29.28
N ARG A 318 -0.13 -3.29 -29.68
CA ARG A 318 -0.20 -1.93 -29.14
C ARG A 318 -1.45 -1.76 -28.27
N GLY A 319 -1.35 -0.90 -27.27
CA GLY A 319 -2.49 -0.47 -26.45
C GLY A 319 -2.34 0.98 -26.02
N ALA A 320 -3.46 1.65 -25.82
CA ALA A 320 -3.53 3.01 -25.31
C ALA A 320 -4.56 3.10 -24.19
N ASN A 321 -4.43 4.07 -23.29
CA ASN A 321 -5.43 4.26 -22.25
C ASN A 321 -6.73 4.82 -22.83
N VAL A 322 -7.86 4.34 -22.30
CA VAL A 322 -9.21 4.75 -22.67
C VAL A 322 -9.97 5.12 -21.40
N GLU A 323 -10.31 6.39 -21.29
CA GLU A 323 -11.14 6.90 -20.21
C GLU A 323 -12.61 6.77 -20.53
N ASN A 324 -13.43 6.76 -19.49
CA ASN A 324 -14.87 6.73 -19.58
C ASN A 324 -15.46 7.73 -18.59
N ALA A 325 -16.62 8.30 -18.91
CA ALA A 325 -17.34 9.21 -18.02
C ALA A 325 -17.71 8.54 -16.69
N ALA A 326 -18.00 7.24 -16.71
CA ALA A 326 -18.29 6.44 -15.55
C ALA A 326 -17.00 5.83 -14.98
N TYR A 327 -16.52 6.37 -13.86
CA TYR A 327 -15.42 5.76 -13.12
C TYR A 327 -15.95 4.58 -12.28
N PRO A 328 -15.23 3.45 -12.20
CA PRO A 328 -13.86 3.19 -12.65
C PRO A 328 -13.76 2.41 -13.98
N VAL A 329 -14.67 2.62 -14.94
CA VAL A 329 -14.79 1.80 -16.17
C VAL A 329 -13.64 2.01 -17.17
N GLY A 330 -12.78 3.02 -16.95
CA GLY A 330 -11.61 3.27 -17.79
C GLY A 330 -10.56 2.14 -17.75
N THR A 331 -9.80 2.01 -18.85
CA THR A 331 -8.78 0.98 -19.02
C THR A 331 -7.42 1.59 -19.33
N CYS A 332 -6.39 1.08 -18.65
CA CYS A 332 -5.00 1.52 -18.84
C CYS A 332 -4.40 0.90 -20.11
N ALA A 333 -3.37 1.54 -20.67
CA ALA A 333 -2.75 1.11 -21.92
C ALA A 333 -2.24 -0.32 -21.91
N GLU A 334 -1.63 -0.75 -20.79
CA GLU A 334 -1.06 -2.08 -20.61
C GLU A 334 -2.15 -3.16 -20.62
N ARG A 335 -3.29 -2.88 -19.97
CA ARG A 335 -4.46 -3.79 -19.97
C ARG A 335 -5.12 -3.84 -21.34
N THR A 336 -5.16 -2.73 -22.07
CA THR A 336 -5.61 -2.72 -23.48
C THR A 336 -4.70 -3.61 -24.33
N ALA A 337 -3.37 -3.42 -24.26
CA ALA A 337 -2.42 -4.19 -25.07
C ALA A 337 -2.48 -5.70 -24.75
N LEU A 338 -2.51 -6.06 -23.46
CA LEU A 338 -2.59 -7.46 -23.02
C LEU A 338 -3.93 -8.09 -23.38
N GLY A 339 -5.04 -7.38 -23.19
CA GLY A 339 -6.36 -7.86 -23.60
C GLY A 339 -6.42 -8.15 -25.09
N THR A 340 -5.88 -7.25 -25.93
CA THR A 340 -5.75 -7.47 -27.36
C THR A 340 -4.87 -8.69 -27.67
N ALA A 341 -3.72 -8.82 -27.01
CA ALA A 341 -2.83 -9.97 -27.20
C ALA A 341 -3.51 -11.30 -26.90
N VAL A 342 -4.28 -11.39 -25.81
CA VAL A 342 -5.02 -12.59 -25.44
C VAL A 342 -6.08 -12.95 -26.48
N VAL A 343 -6.82 -11.95 -26.98
CA VAL A 343 -7.82 -12.11 -28.04
C VAL A 343 -7.18 -12.56 -29.35
N GLU A 344 -5.98 -12.06 -29.67
CA GLU A 344 -5.18 -12.48 -30.82
C GLU A 344 -4.51 -13.86 -30.65
N GLY A 345 -4.68 -14.50 -29.49
CA GLY A 345 -4.24 -15.87 -29.25
C GLY A 345 -2.99 -16.01 -28.39
N ALA A 346 -2.35 -14.92 -27.97
CA ALA A 346 -1.22 -14.97 -27.07
C ALA A 346 -1.63 -15.55 -25.70
N ARG A 347 -0.73 -16.32 -25.09
CA ARG A 347 -0.88 -16.93 -23.78
C ARG A 347 0.33 -16.63 -22.90
N ARG A 348 0.27 -17.07 -21.64
CA ARG A 348 1.40 -16.98 -20.72
C ARG A 348 2.61 -17.71 -21.34
N GLY A 349 3.75 -17.03 -21.40
CA GLY A 349 4.97 -17.50 -22.05
C GLY A 349 5.20 -16.94 -23.45
N ASP A 350 4.16 -16.41 -24.12
CA ASP A 350 4.31 -15.80 -25.44
C ASP A 350 4.77 -14.34 -25.37
N ILE A 351 4.74 -13.71 -24.20
CA ILE A 351 5.05 -12.29 -24.04
C ILE A 351 6.48 -12.14 -23.53
N ARG A 352 7.33 -11.55 -24.35
CA ARG A 352 8.77 -11.42 -24.07
C ARG A 352 9.14 -10.09 -23.42
N ALA A 353 8.45 -9.00 -23.75
CA ALA A 353 8.70 -7.69 -23.16
C ALA A 353 7.49 -6.75 -23.27
N LEU A 354 7.45 -5.76 -22.39
CA LEU A 354 6.47 -4.67 -22.37
C LEU A 354 7.20 -3.33 -22.40
N ALA A 355 6.74 -2.39 -23.22
CA ALA A 355 7.13 -0.99 -23.15
C ALA A 355 5.93 -0.10 -22.86
N VAL A 356 6.15 0.97 -22.09
CA VAL A 356 5.14 1.96 -21.70
C VAL A 356 5.71 3.37 -21.92
N ALA A 357 4.95 4.25 -22.55
CA ALA A 357 5.33 5.65 -22.78
C ALA A 357 4.32 6.60 -22.13
N THR A 358 4.83 7.67 -21.50
CA THR A 358 4.01 8.70 -20.84
C THR A 358 4.43 10.12 -21.22
N ASP A 359 3.67 11.13 -20.78
CA ASP A 359 3.92 12.55 -21.06
C ASP A 359 4.71 13.29 -19.96
N ILE A 360 5.25 12.57 -18.97
CA ILE A 360 5.99 13.15 -17.84
C ILE A 360 7.43 12.61 -17.77
N SER A 361 8.31 13.36 -17.10
CA SER A 361 9.66 12.90 -16.71
C SER A 361 9.84 13.11 -15.19
N PRO A 362 10.31 12.10 -14.43
CA PRO A 362 10.66 10.75 -14.86
C PRO A 362 9.43 9.96 -15.37
N PRO A 363 9.63 8.84 -16.10
CA PRO A 363 8.51 8.10 -16.67
C PRO A 363 7.59 7.53 -15.59
N ALA A 364 6.28 7.48 -15.87
CA ALA A 364 5.36 6.82 -14.95
C ALA A 364 5.48 5.30 -15.07
N SER A 365 5.51 4.61 -13.93
CA SER A 365 5.40 3.15 -13.88
C SER A 365 3.96 2.68 -14.12
N PRO A 366 3.74 1.46 -14.63
CA PRO A 366 2.41 0.85 -14.65
C PRO A 366 1.72 0.91 -13.28
N CYS A 367 0.43 1.20 -13.25
CA CYS A 367 -0.32 1.28 -11.98
C CYS A 367 -0.44 -0.11 -11.31
N GLY A 368 -0.79 -0.15 -10.01
CA GLY A 368 -0.86 -1.39 -9.25
C GLY A 368 -1.75 -2.47 -9.89
N MET A 369 -2.92 -2.08 -10.41
CA MET A 369 -3.81 -3.00 -11.13
C MET A 369 -3.17 -3.55 -12.41
N CYS A 370 -2.44 -2.72 -13.15
CA CYS A 370 -1.76 -3.17 -14.36
C CYS A 370 -0.61 -4.10 -14.04
N ARG A 371 0.19 -3.81 -13.00
CA ARG A 371 1.26 -4.71 -12.55
C ARG A 371 0.71 -6.09 -12.22
N GLN A 372 -0.41 -6.15 -11.48
CA GLN A 372 -1.08 -7.40 -11.15
C GLN A 372 -1.68 -8.10 -12.38
N TYR A 373 -2.24 -7.34 -13.34
CA TYR A 373 -2.78 -7.89 -14.58
C TYR A 373 -1.68 -8.44 -15.50
N ILE A 374 -0.55 -7.74 -15.61
CA ILE A 374 0.65 -8.20 -16.34
C ILE A 374 1.15 -9.52 -15.74
N ARG A 375 1.11 -9.67 -14.41
CA ARG A 375 1.56 -10.88 -13.72
C ARG A 375 0.82 -12.15 -14.10
N GLU A 376 -0.44 -12.05 -14.53
CA GLU A 376 -1.22 -13.18 -15.02
C GLU A 376 -0.60 -13.81 -16.28
N PHE A 377 -0.12 -12.97 -17.21
CA PHE A 377 0.31 -13.39 -18.55
C PHE A 377 1.83 -13.38 -18.75
N CYS A 378 2.58 -12.75 -17.85
CA CYS A 378 4.02 -12.54 -18.01
C CYS A 378 4.80 -13.15 -16.85
N GLU A 379 6.00 -13.64 -17.17
CA GLU A 379 6.93 -14.13 -16.16
C GLU A 379 7.50 -12.99 -15.31
N PRO A 380 7.84 -13.23 -14.01
CA PRO A 380 8.43 -12.21 -13.13
C PRO A 380 9.69 -11.57 -13.70
N SER A 381 10.46 -12.31 -14.49
CA SER A 381 11.70 -11.84 -15.14
C SER A 381 11.47 -10.97 -16.37
N MET A 382 10.23 -10.85 -16.88
CA MET A 382 9.94 -10.11 -18.11
C MET A 382 10.33 -8.62 -17.94
N PRO A 383 11.12 -8.05 -18.86
CA PRO A 383 11.49 -6.64 -18.82
C PRO A 383 10.32 -5.71 -19.17
N VAL A 384 10.21 -4.64 -18.38
CA VAL A 384 9.29 -3.51 -18.56
C VAL A 384 10.10 -2.24 -18.80
N LEU A 385 10.00 -1.70 -20.02
CA LEU A 385 10.68 -0.49 -20.45
C LEU A 385 9.74 0.70 -20.31
N MET A 386 10.09 1.70 -19.52
CA MET A 386 9.25 2.86 -19.27
C MET A 386 9.91 4.11 -19.83
N TYR A 387 9.27 4.76 -20.81
CA TYR A 387 9.75 5.93 -21.52
C TYR A 387 9.06 7.20 -21.04
N ASP A 388 9.86 8.24 -20.79
CA ASP A 388 9.37 9.57 -20.44
C ASP A 388 9.04 10.40 -21.69
N LYS A 389 8.60 11.65 -21.47
CA LYS A 389 8.30 12.59 -22.55
C LYS A 389 9.49 12.91 -23.47
N ASP A 390 10.72 12.71 -23.00
CA ASP A 390 11.96 13.02 -23.72
C ASP A 390 12.55 11.74 -24.38
N GLY A 391 11.83 10.62 -24.31
CA GLY A 391 12.27 9.33 -24.85
C GLY A 391 13.32 8.62 -24.00
N LYS A 392 13.62 9.13 -22.79
CA LYS A 392 14.55 8.48 -21.87
C LYS A 392 13.86 7.31 -21.19
N SER A 393 14.54 6.16 -21.14
CA SER A 393 13.99 4.94 -20.57
C SER A 393 14.50 4.62 -19.17
N THR A 394 13.63 4.02 -18.38
CA THR A 394 13.95 3.25 -17.17
C THR A 394 13.50 1.82 -17.41
N VAL A 395 14.36 0.83 -17.16
CA VAL A 395 14.05 -0.59 -17.38
C VAL A 395 14.09 -1.33 -16.05
N LEU A 396 13.00 -2.03 -15.74
CA LEU A 396 12.87 -2.90 -14.56
C LEU A 396 12.20 -4.21 -14.98
N THR A 397 12.41 -5.29 -14.24
CA THR A 397 11.62 -6.51 -14.42
C THR A 397 10.24 -6.36 -13.77
N LEU A 398 9.30 -7.22 -14.15
CA LEU A 398 7.99 -7.29 -13.49
C LEU A 398 8.13 -7.56 -11.99
N GLU A 399 9.04 -8.44 -11.59
CA GLU A 399 9.32 -8.75 -10.17
C GLU A 399 9.83 -7.53 -9.40
N GLN A 400 10.65 -6.67 -10.02
CA GLN A 400 11.11 -5.44 -9.39
C GLN A 400 9.97 -4.42 -9.22
N LEU A 401 9.01 -4.42 -10.14
CA LEU A 401 7.83 -3.55 -10.08
C LEU A 401 6.75 -4.10 -9.13
N LEU A 402 6.64 -5.41 -8.99
CA LEU A 402 5.65 -6.07 -8.13
C LEU A 402 6.30 -7.27 -7.41
N PRO A 403 7.13 -6.99 -6.40
CA PRO A 403 7.82 -8.04 -5.66
C PRO A 403 6.82 -8.90 -4.90
N MET A 404 7.11 -10.21 -4.80
CA MET A 404 6.27 -11.19 -4.10
C MET A 404 4.81 -11.20 -4.61
N SER A 405 4.64 -11.04 -5.92
CA SER A 405 3.34 -10.99 -6.55
C SER A 405 2.59 -12.32 -6.48
N PHE A 406 1.27 -12.24 -6.25
CA PHE A 406 0.36 -13.36 -6.45
C PHE A 406 0.20 -13.64 -7.95
N GLY A 407 0.23 -14.89 -8.37
CA GLY A 407 0.15 -15.27 -9.79
C GLY A 407 -0.52 -16.63 -10.00
N PRO A 408 -0.61 -17.11 -11.26
CA PRO A 408 -1.30 -18.36 -11.58
C PRO A 408 -0.76 -19.57 -10.81
N GLU A 409 0.54 -19.59 -10.49
CA GLU A 409 1.15 -20.65 -9.66
C GLU A 409 0.70 -20.65 -8.19
N SER A 410 0.00 -19.60 -7.74
CA SER A 410 -0.58 -19.50 -6.40
C SER A 410 -1.99 -20.09 -6.32
N LEU A 411 -2.59 -20.48 -7.46
CA LEU A 411 -3.92 -21.09 -7.54
C LEU A 411 -3.83 -22.57 -7.97
N PRO A 412 -4.70 -23.45 -7.48
CA PRO A 412 -4.77 -24.82 -7.96
C PRO A 412 -5.16 -24.84 -9.44
N MET A 413 -4.40 -25.56 -10.27
CA MET A 413 -4.82 -25.85 -11.65
C MET A 413 -5.92 -26.91 -11.63
N HIS A 414 -7.09 -26.58 -12.19
CA HIS A 414 -8.22 -27.49 -12.37
C HIS A 414 -8.30 -28.02 -13.79
#